data_AF-A0A0K9XX95-F1
#
_entry.id   AF-A0A0K9XX95-F1
#
_cell.length_a   1.000
_cell.length_b   1.000
_cell.length_c   1.000
_cell.angle_alpha   90.00
_cell.angle_beta   90.00
_cell.angle_gamma   90.00
#
_symmetry.space_group_name_H-M   'P 1'
#
loop_
_entity.id
_entity.type
_entity.pdbx_description
1 polymer ?
#
loop_
_entity_poly.entity_id
_entity_poly.type
_entity_poly.pdbx_seq_one_letter_code
_entity_poly.pdbx_strand_id
1 'polypeptide(L)'
;MSLRAKDPVVYSAIKSFKLEKIDEKLVQIQYPSSSAKQEFDKISIEFFNHFRHKVNNHSVVFDFKHEPQNLKQEVLTTKKIFEKFVEINPLLKDLDDLMKFDLS
;
A
#
# COMPACT_ATOMS: atom_id res chain seq x y z
N MET A 1 0.49 -24.03 1.60
CA MET A 1 -0.65 -23.21 2.07
C MET A 1 -0.25 -21.74 2.00
N SER A 2 -1.07 -20.89 1.39
CA SER A 2 -0.76 -19.47 1.16
C SER A 2 -0.87 -18.66 2.46
N LEU A 3 0.06 -17.73 2.72
CA LEU A 3 0.06 -16.80 3.87
C LEU A 3 -1.31 -16.11 4.10
N ARG A 4 -2.08 -15.92 3.03
CA ARG A 4 -3.42 -15.34 3.04
C ARG A 4 -4.42 -16.11 3.91
N ALA A 5 -4.27 -17.42 4.05
CA ALA A 5 -5.17 -18.28 4.84
C ALA A 5 -4.64 -18.56 6.27
N LYS A 6 -3.34 -18.38 6.50
CA LYS A 6 -2.69 -18.69 7.77
C LYS A 6 -2.69 -17.49 8.72
N ASP A 7 -2.43 -16.30 8.19
CA ASP A 7 -2.45 -15.04 8.95
C ASP A 7 -2.91 -13.86 8.08
N PRO A 8 -4.22 -13.57 8.03
CA PRO A 8 -4.76 -12.49 7.21
C PRO A 8 -4.26 -11.11 7.67
N VAL A 9 -3.93 -10.95 8.95
CA VAL A 9 -3.39 -9.70 9.52
C VAL A 9 -1.99 -9.43 9.00
N VAL A 10 -1.10 -10.43 9.06
CA VAL A 10 0.27 -10.33 8.53
C VAL A 10 0.24 -10.16 7.02
N TYR A 11 -0.63 -10.88 6.31
CA TYR A 11 -0.81 -10.70 4.86
C TYR A 11 -1.23 -9.27 4.50
N SER A 12 -2.19 -8.69 5.24
CA SER A 12 -2.63 -7.31 5.05
C SER A 12 -1.50 -6.31 5.31
N ALA A 13 -0.71 -6.53 6.38
CA ALA A 13 0.45 -5.71 6.70
C ALA A 13 1.48 -5.73 5.56
N ILE A 14 1.93 -6.92 5.11
CA ILE A 14 2.90 -7.02 3.99
C ILE A 14 2.34 -6.44 2.70
N LYS A 15 1.05 -6.65 2.40
CA LYS A 15 0.42 -6.13 1.19
C LYS A 15 0.48 -4.59 1.13
N SER A 16 0.47 -3.95 2.29
CA SER A 16 0.60 -2.50 2.42
C SER A 16 2.05 -2.00 2.40
N PHE A 17 3.04 -2.87 2.26
CA PHE A 17 4.44 -2.49 2.20
C PHE A 17 4.85 -2.24 0.76
N LYS A 18 5.75 -1.27 0.57
CA LYS A 18 6.35 -1.00 -0.74
C LYS A 18 7.84 -1.26 -0.66
N LEU A 19 8.36 -2.06 -1.60
CA LEU A 19 9.78 -2.31 -1.74
C LEU A 19 10.32 -1.44 -2.87
N GLU A 20 11.38 -0.71 -2.60
CA GLU A 20 12.04 0.17 -3.55
C GLU A 20 13.53 -0.16 -3.60
N LYS A 21 14.05 -0.44 -4.80
CA LYS A 21 15.48 -0.66 -5.00
C LYS A 21 16.16 0.70 -5.07
N ILE A 22 16.88 1.07 -4.02
CA ILE A 22 17.61 2.34 -3.96
C ILE A 22 19.00 2.16 -4.59
N ASP A 23 19.61 0.99 -4.41
CA ASP A 23 20.95 0.69 -4.92
C ASP A 23 21.07 -0.78 -5.38
N GLU A 24 22.22 -1.19 -5.89
CA GLU A 24 22.50 -2.59 -6.28
C GLU A 24 22.35 -3.58 -5.11
N LYS A 25 22.72 -3.14 -3.90
CA LYS A 25 22.68 -3.97 -2.69
C LYS A 25 21.68 -3.47 -1.65
N LEU A 26 20.97 -2.37 -1.91
CA LEU A 26 20.09 -1.73 -0.93
C LEU A 26 18.64 -1.72 -1.41
N VAL A 27 17.80 -2.41 -0.64
CA VAL A 27 16.34 -2.44 -0.83
C VAL A 27 15.70 -1.72 0.33
N GLN A 28 14.99 -0.64 0.05
CA GLN A 28 14.21 0.08 1.05
C GLN A 28 12.81 -0.51 1.14
N ILE A 29 12.38 -0.80 2.37
CA ILE A 29 11.03 -1.25 2.71
C ILE A 29 10.31 -0.08 3.37
N GLN A 30 9.31 0.43 2.66
CA GLN A 30 8.42 1.46 3.15
C GLN A 30 7.22 0.80 3.83
N TYR A 31 6.92 1.23 5.05
CA TYR A 31 5.82 0.70 5.84
C TYR A 31 4.85 1.83 6.27
N PRO A 32 3.53 1.57 6.28
CA PRO A 32 2.53 2.61 6.51
C PRO A 32 2.28 2.91 8.00
N SER A 33 2.58 1.97 8.90
CA SER A 33 2.35 2.13 10.34
C SER A 33 3.29 1.27 11.18
N SER A 34 3.58 1.71 12.40
CA SER A 34 4.41 0.98 13.37
C SER A 34 3.81 -0.38 13.74
N SER A 35 2.48 -0.52 13.78
CA SER A 35 1.81 -1.81 14.03
C SER A 35 2.08 -2.80 12.90
N ALA A 36 2.03 -2.33 11.65
CA ALA A 36 2.32 -3.19 10.51
C ALA A 36 3.79 -3.63 10.50
N LYS A 37 4.72 -2.76 10.94
CA LYS A 37 6.12 -3.11 11.16
C LYS A 37 6.28 -4.21 12.21
N GLN A 38 5.61 -4.12 13.36
CA GLN A 38 5.69 -5.16 14.40
C GLN A 38 5.21 -6.54 13.91
N GLU A 39 4.15 -6.57 13.10
CA GLU A 39 3.68 -7.82 12.50
C GLU A 39 4.65 -8.37 11.45
N PHE A 40 5.29 -7.49 10.67
CA PHE A 40 6.33 -7.88 9.73
C PHE A 40 7.60 -8.39 10.42
N ASP A 41 8.01 -7.78 11.54
CA ASP A 41 9.20 -8.17 12.28
C ASP A 41 9.15 -9.65 12.70
N LYS A 42 7.96 -10.18 13.00
CA LYS A 42 7.73 -11.61 13.32
C LYS A 42 8.11 -12.57 12.18
N ILE A 43 7.96 -12.14 10.92
CA ILE A 43 8.23 -12.95 9.72
C ILE A 43 9.46 -12.46 8.94
N SER A 44 10.08 -11.37 9.38
CA SER A 44 11.14 -10.67 8.66
C SER A 44 12.32 -11.59 8.32
N ILE A 45 12.72 -12.44 9.26
CA ILE A 45 13.83 -13.39 9.10
C ILE A 45 13.53 -14.38 7.97
N GLU A 46 12.36 -15.00 7.97
CA GLU A 46 11.95 -15.96 6.94
C GLU A 46 11.80 -15.27 5.58
N PHE A 47 11.23 -14.06 5.57
CA PHE A 47 11.08 -13.24 4.37
C PHE A 47 12.43 -12.88 3.75
N PHE A 48 13.39 -12.38 4.54
CA PHE A 48 14.70 -11.97 4.03
C PHE A 48 15.53 -13.16 3.55
N ASN A 49 15.47 -14.29 4.24
CA ASN A 49 16.14 -15.50 3.79
C ASN A 49 15.54 -15.98 2.46
N HIS A 50 14.21 -16.06 2.38
CA HIS A 50 13.55 -16.45 1.14
C HIS A 50 13.85 -15.47 -0.01
N PHE A 51 13.85 -14.17 0.28
CA PHE A 51 14.18 -13.14 -0.70
C PHE A 51 15.61 -13.29 -1.22
N ARG A 52 16.60 -13.37 -0.33
CA ARG A 52 18.02 -13.52 -0.69
C ARG A 52 18.29 -14.77 -1.52
N HIS A 53 17.67 -15.90 -1.16
CA HIS A 53 17.76 -17.12 -1.95
C HIS A 53 17.12 -16.95 -3.33
N LYS A 54 15.98 -16.26 -3.42
CA LYS A 54 15.29 -16.02 -4.69
C LYS A 54 16.04 -15.06 -5.62
N VAL A 55 16.68 -14.02 -5.09
CA VAL A 55 17.50 -13.10 -5.89
C VAL A 55 18.95 -13.54 -6.06
N ASN A 56 19.33 -14.70 -5.49
CA ASN A 56 20.69 -15.24 -5.47
C ASN A 56 21.75 -14.20 -5.05
N ASN A 57 21.36 -13.26 -4.19
CA ASN A 57 22.21 -12.16 -3.74
C ASN A 57 22.11 -12.06 -2.21
N HIS A 58 23.10 -12.63 -1.53
CA HIS A 58 23.16 -12.64 -0.06
C HIS A 58 23.66 -11.32 0.52
N SER A 59 24.20 -10.41 -0.31
CA SER A 59 24.69 -9.10 0.13
C SER A 59 23.60 -8.02 0.16
N VAL A 60 22.33 -8.38 -0.08
CA VAL A 60 21.22 -7.42 0.00
C VAL A 60 20.99 -6.98 1.45
N VAL A 61 21.05 -5.66 1.64
CA VAL A 61 20.75 -4.91 2.86
C VAL A 61 19.35 -4.31 2.73
N PHE A 62 18.59 -4.37 3.82
CA PHE A 62 17.24 -3.85 3.87
C PHE A 62 17.16 -2.66 4.82
N ASP A 63 16.68 -1.53 4.32
CA ASP A 63 16.42 -0.33 5.11
C ASP A 63 14.93 -0.12 5.31
N PHE A 64 14.54 0.30 6.51
CA PHE A 64 13.15 0.55 6.85
C PHE A 64 12.86 2.05 6.87
N LYS A 65 11.92 2.50 6.04
CA LYS A 65 11.49 3.91 6.01
C LYS A 65 10.01 4.01 6.37
N HIS A 66 9.70 4.83 7.37
CA HIS A 66 8.31 5.14 7.71
C HIS A 66 7.77 6.18 6.74
N GLU A 67 6.94 5.74 5.78
CA GLU A 67 6.32 6.61 4.77
C GLU A 67 4.79 6.48 4.88
N PRO A 68 4.16 7.16 5.87
CA PRO A 68 2.71 7.11 6.06
C PRO A 68 1.94 7.86 4.96
N GLN A 69 2.60 8.73 4.19
CA GLN A 69 1.96 9.62 3.21
C GLN A 69 1.81 8.99 1.82
N ASN A 70 2.79 8.21 1.36
CA ASN A 70 2.80 7.63 0.00
C ASN A 70 2.24 6.20 -0.08
N LEU A 71 2.03 5.53 1.07
CA LEU A 71 1.40 4.21 1.17
C LEU A 71 -0.08 4.27 1.51
N LYS A 72 -0.68 5.46 1.46
CA LYS A 72 -2.09 5.54 1.10
C LYS A 72 -2.15 4.99 -0.32
N GLN A 73 -2.40 3.69 -0.47
CA GLN A 73 -3.18 3.24 -1.63
C GLN A 73 -4.25 4.31 -1.77
N GLU A 74 -4.29 5.05 -2.88
CA GLU A 74 -5.38 5.96 -3.14
C GLU A 74 -6.62 5.09 -2.98
N VAL A 75 -7.29 5.17 -1.83
CA VAL A 75 -8.61 4.62 -1.69
C VAL A 75 -9.37 5.56 -2.61
N LEU A 76 -9.50 5.14 -3.86
CA LEU A 76 -10.38 5.73 -4.85
C LEU A 76 -11.78 5.46 -4.31
N THR A 77 -12.14 6.25 -3.30
CA THR A 77 -13.50 6.31 -2.79
C THR A 77 -14.35 6.79 -3.94
N THR A 78 -15.61 6.38 -3.97
CA THR A 78 -16.57 6.82 -4.97
C THR A 78 -16.58 8.35 -5.10
N LYS A 79 -16.36 9.06 -3.98
CA LYS A 79 -16.20 10.52 -3.93
C LYS A 79 -14.99 11.03 -4.72
N LYS A 80 -13.80 10.45 -4.53
CA LYS A 80 -12.59 10.86 -5.27
C LYS A 80 -12.67 10.52 -6.77
N ILE A 81 -13.31 9.40 -7.08
CA ILE A 81 -13.59 9.02 -8.47
C ILE A 81 -14.50 10.06 -9.11
N PHE A 82 -15.60 10.43 -8.43
CA PHE A 82 -16.52 11.47 -8.88
C PHE A 82 -15.82 12.82 -9.05
N GLU A 83 -14.99 13.25 -8.09
CA GLU A 83 -14.20 14.49 -8.19
C GLU A 83 -13.31 14.50 -9.44
N LYS A 84 -12.60 13.40 -9.75
CA LYS A 84 -11.81 13.27 -11.00
C LYS A 84 -12.70 13.34 -12.25
N PHE A 85 -13.90 12.78 -12.21
CA PHE A 85 -14.84 12.85 -13.35
C PHE A 85 -15.47 14.24 -13.51
N VAL A 86 -15.71 14.97 -12.42
CA VAL A 86 -16.17 16.36 -12.44
C VAL A 86 -15.11 17.28 -13.04
N GLU A 87 -13.83 17.06 -12.75
CA GLU A 87 -12.74 17.81 -13.39
C GLU A 87 -12.70 17.64 -14.92
N ILE A 88 -13.07 16.45 -15.41
CA ILE A 88 -13.14 16.15 -16.85
C ILE A 88 -14.46 16.66 -17.46
N ASN A 89 -15.56 16.53 -16.74
CA ASN A 89 -16.90 16.94 -17.18
C ASN A 89 -17.62 17.75 -16.09
N PRO A 90 -17.60 19.09 -16.17
CA PRO A 90 -18.22 19.95 -15.15
C PRO A 90 -19.74 19.77 -15.05
N LEU A 91 -20.40 19.25 -16.10
CA LEU A 91 -21.86 18.98 -16.09
C LEU A 91 -22.26 17.92 -15.06
N LEU A 92 -21.33 17.05 -14.64
CA LEU A 92 -21.60 16.06 -13.60
C LEU A 92 -21.81 16.73 -12.23
N LYS A 93 -21.19 17.88 -12.00
CA LYS A 93 -21.40 18.67 -10.78
C LYS A 93 -22.76 19.33 -10.80
N ASP A 94 -23.14 19.92 -11.94
CA ASP A 94 -24.43 20.57 -12.10
C ASP A 94 -25.58 19.55 -11.95
N LEU A 95 -25.41 18.33 -12.45
CA LEU A 95 -26.37 17.24 -12.28
C LEU A 95 -26.47 16.77 -10.81
N ASP A 96 -25.33 16.61 -10.12
CA ASP A 96 -25.31 16.23 -8.71
C ASP A 96 -25.94 17.32 -7.82
N ASP A 97 -25.67 18.59 -8.12
CA ASP A 97 -26.30 19.71 -7.43
C ASP A 97 -27.81 19.75 -7.72
N LEU A 98 -28.24 19.53 -8.97
CA LEU A 98 -29.66 19.50 -9.35
C LEU A 98 -30.42 18.33 -8.72
N MET A 99 -29.82 17.14 -8.63
CA MET A 99 -30.45 15.99 -7.96
C MET A 99 -30.51 16.13 -6.44
N LYS A 100 -29.62 16.91 -5.81
CA LYS A 100 -29.69 17.20 -4.37
C LYS A 100 -30.82 18.16 -3.99
N PHE A 101 -31.37 18.90 -4.94
CA PHE A 101 -32.51 19.80 -4.71
C PHE A 101 -33.88 19.09 -4.67
N ASP A 102 -33.94 17.77 -4.91
CA ASP A 102 -35.20 17.01 -4.93
C ASP A 102 -35.36 16.07 -3.72
N LEU A 103 -35.14 16.61 -2.53
CA LEU A 103 -35.58 16.03 -1.26
C LEU A 103 -36.47 17.05 -0.53
N SER A 104 -37.65 17.32 -1.09
CA SER A 104 -38.84 17.75 -0.33
C SER A 104 -39.84 16.61 -0.25
#